data_AF-A0A6I9P2R9-F1
#
_entry.id   AF-A0A6I9P2R9-F1
#
_cell.length_a   1.000
_cell.length_b   1.000
_cell.length_c   1.000
_cell.angle_alpha   90.00
_cell.angle_beta   90.00
_cell.angle_gamma   90.00
#
_symmetry.space_group_name_H-M   'P 1'
#
loop_
_entity.id
_entity.type
_entity.pdbx_description
1 polymer ?
#
loop_
_entity_poly.entity_id
_entity_poly.type
_entity_poly.pdbx_seq_one_letter_code
_entity_poly.pdbx_strand_id
1 'polypeptide(L)'
;MSLLPCSLHVLIYSLTSRAVLLQGFQVLVETDWLDFGHKFADRCGHGENSEDVNERCPVFLQWLDCVHQLQRQFPCSFEFNEAFLVKLVQHTYSALFGTFLCNSGKEREDRHVQERTCSVWSLLRPANRTLRNMLYSSHSEIVLHPVCHVRNLMLWTAVYLPSSSPTTPSDESCAPYPVPGGNPEDAPLGR
;
A
#
# COMPACT_ATOMS: atom_id res chain seq x y z
N MET A 1 -10.41 -4.11 20.78
CA MET A 1 -10.28 -5.55 20.45
C MET A 1 -9.23 -5.67 19.37
N SER A 2 -8.03 -6.05 19.80
CA SER A 2 -6.79 -6.06 19.05
C SER A 2 -6.77 -7.16 18.00
N LEU A 3 -6.99 -6.82 16.73
CA LEU A 3 -6.82 -7.74 15.60
C LEU A 3 -5.34 -8.14 15.40
N LEU A 4 -4.38 -7.32 15.86
CA LEU A 4 -2.95 -7.51 15.61
C LEU A 4 -2.31 -8.79 16.21
N PRO A 5 -2.58 -9.21 17.47
CA PRO A 5 -1.94 -10.39 18.05
C PRO A 5 -2.52 -11.71 17.53
N CYS A 6 -3.82 -11.78 17.25
CA CYS A 6 -4.43 -12.94 16.60
C CYS A 6 -3.98 -13.03 15.13
N SER A 7 -3.74 -11.89 14.49
CA SER A 7 -3.35 -11.81 13.09
C SER A 7 -1.97 -12.42 12.86
N LEU A 8 -0.92 -12.31 13.69
CA LEU A 8 0.40 -12.86 13.32
C LEU A 8 0.51 -14.41 13.32
N HIS A 9 -0.09 -15.09 14.30
CA HIS A 9 -0.07 -16.56 14.36
C HIS A 9 -1.06 -17.18 13.35
N VAL A 10 -2.24 -16.56 13.21
CA VAL A 10 -3.20 -16.89 12.15
C VAL A 10 -2.66 -16.47 10.77
N LEU A 11 -1.80 -15.46 10.66
CA LEU A 11 -1.13 -15.07 9.40
C LEU A 11 -0.24 -16.17 8.94
N ILE A 12 0.65 -16.66 9.81
CA ILE A 12 1.62 -17.66 9.42
C ILE A 12 0.88 -18.93 9.00
N TYR A 13 -0.19 -19.32 9.69
CA TYR A 13 -1.02 -20.48 9.31
C TYR A 13 -1.91 -20.23 8.07
N SER A 14 -2.61 -19.10 7.96
CA SER A 14 -3.51 -18.78 6.83
C SER A 14 -2.76 -18.40 5.55
N LEU A 15 -1.64 -17.67 5.65
CA LEU A 15 -0.83 -17.29 4.47
C LEU A 15 -0.14 -18.51 3.86
N THR A 16 0.32 -19.46 4.67
CA THR A 16 1.02 -20.65 4.16
C THR A 16 0.10 -21.69 3.54
N SER A 17 -1.14 -21.80 4.03
CA SER A 17 -2.09 -22.78 3.48
C SER A 17 -2.94 -22.25 2.31
N ARG A 18 -3.20 -20.94 2.21
CA ARG A 18 -4.14 -20.36 1.22
C ARG A 18 -3.58 -19.26 0.33
N ALA A 19 -2.50 -18.58 0.72
CA ALA A 19 -2.04 -17.34 0.07
C ALA A 19 -0.88 -17.52 -0.92
N VAL A 20 -0.58 -18.76 -1.29
CA VAL A 20 0.47 -19.12 -2.27
C VAL A 20 0.08 -18.72 -3.70
N LEU A 21 -1.21 -18.76 -4.01
CA LEU A 21 -1.77 -18.39 -5.32
C LEU A 21 -2.24 -16.94 -5.35
N LEU A 22 -2.11 -16.29 -6.50
CA LEU A 22 -2.61 -14.91 -6.72
C LEU A 22 -4.08 -14.76 -6.36
N GLN A 23 -4.91 -15.70 -6.82
CA GLN A 23 -6.34 -15.71 -6.51
C GLN A 23 -6.61 -15.99 -5.03
N GLY A 24 -5.83 -16.88 -4.42
CA GLY A 24 -5.93 -17.20 -2.99
C GLY A 24 -5.62 -15.98 -2.11
N PHE A 25 -4.60 -15.22 -2.49
CA PHE A 25 -4.24 -13.96 -1.83
C PHE A 25 -5.33 -12.90 -1.96
N GLN A 26 -5.90 -12.72 -3.17
CA GLN A 26 -7.04 -11.82 -3.38
C GLN A 26 -8.22 -12.19 -2.48
N VAL A 27 -8.61 -13.48 -2.48
CA VAL A 27 -9.73 -13.96 -1.64
C VAL A 27 -9.46 -13.68 -0.17
N LEU A 28 -8.23 -13.92 0.31
CA LEU A 28 -7.86 -13.65 1.69
C LEU A 28 -8.00 -12.16 2.04
N VAL A 29 -7.59 -11.24 1.15
CA VAL A 29 -7.78 -9.80 1.39
C VAL A 29 -9.27 -9.43 1.41
N GLU A 30 -10.06 -9.93 0.46
CA GLU A 30 -11.50 -9.69 0.41
C GLU A 30 -12.20 -10.21 1.67
N THR A 31 -11.94 -11.45 2.06
CA THR A 31 -12.62 -12.03 3.22
C THR A 31 -12.10 -11.41 4.50
N ASP A 32 -10.82 -11.58 4.81
CA ASP A 32 -10.28 -11.38 6.16
C ASP A 32 -10.10 -9.90 6.51
N TRP A 33 -10.07 -9.02 5.51
CA TRP A 33 -9.93 -7.57 5.72
C TRP A 33 -11.17 -6.80 5.32
N LEU A 34 -11.70 -7.04 4.12
CA LEU A 34 -12.82 -6.26 3.63
C LEU A 34 -14.14 -6.72 4.25
N ASP A 35 -14.47 -8.00 4.19
CA ASP A 35 -15.75 -8.53 4.72
C ASP A 35 -15.80 -8.52 6.25
N PHE A 36 -14.68 -8.82 6.92
CA PHE A 36 -14.56 -8.69 8.38
C PHE A 36 -14.57 -7.24 8.90
N GLY A 37 -14.62 -6.24 8.00
CA GLY A 37 -14.88 -4.84 8.37
C GLY A 37 -13.66 -4.10 8.90
N HIS A 38 -12.47 -4.34 8.32
CA HIS A 38 -11.34 -3.46 8.56
C HIS A 38 -11.68 -2.03 8.12
N LYS A 39 -11.49 -1.08 9.03
CA LYS A 39 -11.84 0.34 8.85
C LYS A 39 -10.86 1.08 7.92
N PHE A 40 -10.77 0.68 6.65
CA PHE A 40 -9.79 1.22 5.70
C PHE A 40 -9.92 2.73 5.53
N ALA A 41 -11.14 3.28 5.45
CA ALA A 41 -11.33 4.72 5.30
C ALA A 41 -10.79 5.51 6.50
N ASP A 42 -11.00 5.04 7.73
CA ASP A 42 -10.45 5.68 8.94
C ASP A 42 -8.93 5.51 8.98
N ARG A 43 -8.44 4.28 8.75
CA ARG A 43 -7.02 3.93 8.91
C ARG A 43 -6.12 4.59 7.86
N CYS A 44 -6.62 4.76 6.64
CA CYS A 44 -5.89 5.36 5.52
C CYS A 44 -6.14 6.86 5.39
N GLY A 45 -7.07 7.43 6.18
CA GLY A 45 -7.42 8.85 6.12
C GLY A 45 -8.26 9.24 4.90
N HIS A 46 -9.06 8.32 4.37
CA HIS A 46 -10.00 8.58 3.26
C HIS A 46 -11.41 8.96 3.71
N GLY A 47 -11.72 8.84 5.00
CA GLY A 47 -13.05 9.12 5.56
C GLY A 47 -13.36 10.62 5.69
N GLU A 48 -14.64 10.93 5.90
CA GLU A 48 -15.14 12.30 6.14
C GLU A 48 -14.52 12.93 7.41
N ASN A 49 -14.06 12.10 8.36
CA ASN A 49 -13.30 12.50 9.55
C ASN A 49 -11.77 12.34 9.38
N SER A 50 -11.24 12.51 8.16
CA SER A 50 -9.80 12.33 7.88
C SER A 50 -8.87 13.18 8.76
N GLU A 51 -9.40 14.21 9.42
CA GLU A 51 -8.70 15.11 10.34
C GLU A 51 -8.27 14.42 11.66
N ASP A 52 -8.94 13.34 12.10
CA ASP A 52 -8.54 12.62 13.31
C ASP A 52 -7.32 11.72 13.06
N VAL A 53 -6.13 12.31 13.25
CA VAL A 53 -4.85 11.63 13.08
C VAL A 53 -4.71 10.42 14.03
N ASN A 54 -5.43 10.37 15.16
CA ASN A 54 -5.32 9.27 16.13
C ASN A 54 -5.96 7.96 15.62
N GLU A 55 -6.88 8.05 14.66
CA GLU A 55 -7.49 6.85 14.08
C GLU A 55 -6.62 6.22 12.96
N ARG A 56 -5.68 6.99 12.41
CA ARG A 56 -4.79 6.53 11.34
C ARG A 56 -3.76 5.53 11.87
N CYS A 57 -3.71 4.35 11.27
CA CYS A 57 -2.69 3.36 11.62
C CYS A 57 -2.39 2.41 10.44
N PRO A 58 -1.12 2.06 10.17
CA PRO A 58 -0.73 1.28 9.01
C PRO A 58 -0.89 -0.24 9.21
N VAL A 59 -2.01 -0.70 9.75
CA VAL A 59 -2.19 -2.12 10.14
C VAL A 59 -2.19 -3.06 8.92
N PHE A 60 -2.88 -2.68 7.84
CA PHE A 60 -2.84 -3.45 6.59
C PHE A 60 -1.46 -3.40 5.92
N LEU A 61 -0.77 -2.26 5.98
CA LEU A 61 0.60 -2.15 5.48
C LEU A 61 1.56 -3.04 6.29
N GLN A 62 1.44 -3.06 7.62
CA GLN A 62 2.25 -3.93 8.48
C GLN A 62 2.01 -5.41 8.16
N TRP A 63 0.76 -5.77 7.84
CA TRP A 63 0.43 -7.10 7.37
C TRP A 63 1.11 -7.43 6.02
N LEU A 64 1.07 -6.51 5.06
CA LEU A 64 1.76 -6.68 3.77
C LEU A 64 3.28 -6.76 3.91
N ASP A 65 3.87 -6.02 4.86
CA ASP A 65 5.29 -6.15 5.19
C ASP A 65 5.61 -7.57 5.65
N CYS A 66 4.81 -8.13 6.56
CA CYS A 66 4.97 -9.54 6.97
C CYS A 66 4.90 -10.50 5.78
N VAL A 67 3.98 -10.29 4.82
CA VAL A 67 3.92 -11.10 3.58
C VAL A 67 5.19 -10.93 2.76
N HIS A 68 5.71 -9.71 2.62
CA HIS A 68 6.98 -9.44 1.94
C HIS A 68 8.16 -10.16 2.63
N GLN A 69 8.22 -10.16 3.97
CA GLN A 69 9.25 -10.90 4.71
C GLN A 69 9.16 -12.42 4.46
N LEU A 70 7.94 -12.97 4.34
CA LEU A 70 7.74 -14.37 3.97
C LEU A 70 8.20 -14.65 2.54
N GLN A 71 7.82 -13.80 1.59
CA GLN A 71 8.23 -13.93 0.19
C GLN A 71 9.76 -13.92 0.04
N ARG A 72 10.46 -13.12 0.86
CA ARG A 72 11.92 -13.07 0.93
C ARG A 72 12.53 -14.37 1.47
N GLN A 73 11.94 -14.96 2.51
CA GLN A 73 12.44 -16.22 3.09
C GLN A 73 12.10 -17.44 2.21
N PHE A 74 11.03 -17.36 1.41
CA PHE A 74 10.51 -18.46 0.60
C PHE A 74 10.28 -18.02 -0.87
N PRO A 75 11.35 -17.78 -1.64
CA PRO A 75 11.28 -17.15 -2.97
C PRO A 75 10.51 -17.95 -4.02
N CYS A 76 10.30 -19.26 -3.83
CA CYS A 76 9.59 -20.12 -4.78
C CYS A 76 8.13 -20.40 -4.38
N SER A 77 7.69 -19.92 -3.22
CA SER A 77 6.41 -20.31 -2.61
C SER A 77 5.25 -19.35 -2.91
N PHE A 78 5.49 -18.21 -3.54
CA PHE A 78 4.45 -17.23 -3.86
C PHE A 78 4.36 -17.03 -5.37
N GLU A 79 3.14 -17.09 -5.92
CA GLU A 79 2.89 -16.88 -7.35
C GLU A 79 3.07 -15.43 -7.79
N PHE A 80 2.83 -14.47 -6.89
CA PHE A 80 3.06 -13.05 -7.12
C PHE A 80 4.46 -12.63 -6.70
N ASN A 81 4.97 -11.55 -7.29
CA ASN A 81 6.28 -10.97 -6.97
C ASN A 81 6.15 -9.73 -6.05
N GLU A 82 7.29 -9.10 -5.71
CA GLU A 82 7.30 -7.91 -4.86
C GLU A 82 6.51 -6.74 -5.47
N ALA A 83 6.57 -6.56 -6.81
CA ALA A 83 5.87 -5.47 -7.48
C ALA A 83 4.34 -5.55 -7.34
N PHE A 84 3.78 -6.75 -7.20
CA PHE A 84 2.37 -6.94 -6.84
C PHE A 84 2.05 -6.34 -5.47
N LEU A 85 2.86 -6.66 -4.45
CA LEU A 85 2.67 -6.15 -3.09
C LEU A 85 2.86 -4.63 -3.02
N VAL A 86 3.87 -4.09 -3.71
CA VAL A 86 4.10 -2.64 -3.77
C VAL A 86 2.91 -1.91 -4.39
N LYS A 87 2.37 -2.40 -5.52
CA LYS A 87 1.17 -1.81 -6.14
C LYS A 87 -0.05 -1.90 -5.24
N LEU A 88 -0.19 -2.99 -4.50
CA LEU A 88 -1.28 -3.15 -3.55
C LEU A 88 -1.19 -2.10 -2.43
N VAL A 89 -0.02 -1.93 -1.82
CA VAL A 89 0.24 -0.86 -0.84
C VAL A 89 -0.12 0.51 -1.42
N GLN A 90 0.39 0.84 -2.61
CA GLN A 90 0.12 2.12 -3.27
C GLN A 90 -1.38 2.39 -3.42
N HIS A 91 -2.14 1.39 -3.87
CA HIS A 91 -3.57 1.53 -4.11
C HIS A 91 -4.45 1.36 -2.87
N THR A 92 -3.89 0.90 -1.75
CA THR A 92 -4.53 1.05 -0.44
C THR A 92 -4.64 2.51 -0.03
N TYR A 93 -3.67 3.37 -0.39
CA TYR A 93 -3.66 4.77 0.01
C TYR A 93 -4.09 5.75 -1.10
N SER A 94 -4.09 5.33 -2.37
CA SER A 94 -4.34 6.26 -3.49
C SER A 94 -5.79 6.65 -3.71
N ALA A 95 -6.76 5.94 -3.11
CA ALA A 95 -8.21 6.11 -3.34
C ALA A 95 -8.65 6.05 -4.83
N LEU A 96 -7.81 5.47 -5.71
CA LEU A 96 -8.08 5.37 -7.14
C LEU A 96 -9.08 4.25 -7.47
N PHE A 97 -9.09 3.20 -6.64
CA PHE A 97 -9.95 2.04 -6.78
C PHE A 97 -10.91 1.97 -5.59
N GLY A 98 -12.10 1.40 -5.83
CA GLY A 98 -13.12 1.24 -4.78
C GLY A 98 -12.80 0.19 -3.73
N THR A 99 -11.84 -0.69 -3.99
CA THR A 99 -11.57 -1.88 -3.18
C THR A 99 -11.33 -1.55 -1.71
N PHE A 100 -10.56 -0.51 -1.41
CA PHE A 100 -10.21 -0.11 -0.04
C PHE A 100 -10.97 1.12 0.45
N LEU A 101 -12.07 1.48 -0.21
CA LEU A 101 -12.94 2.56 0.26
C LEU A 101 -13.90 2.06 1.36
N CYS A 102 -14.34 3.00 2.20
CA CYS A 102 -15.27 2.79 3.32
C CYS A 102 -14.71 1.88 4.43
N ASN A 103 -15.48 1.71 5.50
CA ASN A 103 -15.06 0.95 6.69
C ASN A 103 -15.74 -0.41 6.83
N SER A 104 -16.81 -0.68 6.07
CA SER A 104 -17.58 -1.91 6.16
C SER A 104 -18.19 -2.30 4.82
N GLY A 105 -18.56 -3.58 4.69
CA GLY A 105 -19.31 -4.07 3.52
C GLY A 105 -20.64 -3.34 3.35
N LYS A 106 -21.36 -3.07 4.45
CA LYS A 106 -22.61 -2.31 4.45
C LYS A 106 -22.44 -0.91 3.87
N GLU A 107 -21.41 -0.16 4.30
CA GLU A 107 -21.15 1.18 3.75
C GLU A 107 -20.82 1.14 2.26
N ARG A 108 -20.08 0.11 1.81
CA ARG A 108 -19.76 -0.05 0.38
C ARG A 108 -21.00 -0.33 -0.45
N GLU A 109 -21.95 -1.10 0.08
CA GLU A 109 -23.25 -1.37 -0.55
C GLU A 109 -24.10 -0.09 -0.57
N ASP A 110 -24.28 0.56 0.57
CA ASP A 110 -25.09 1.79 0.70
C ASP A 110 -24.57 2.92 -0.22
N ARG A 111 -23.25 2.97 -0.50
CA ARG A 111 -22.62 3.94 -1.41
C ARG A 111 -22.49 3.45 -2.87
N HIS A 112 -22.98 2.25 -3.19
CA HIS A 112 -22.89 1.63 -4.51
C HIS A 112 -21.45 1.59 -5.07
N VAL A 113 -20.46 1.29 -4.22
CA VAL A 113 -19.04 1.38 -4.60
C VAL A 113 -18.70 0.48 -5.79
N GLN A 114 -19.23 -0.74 -5.81
CA GLN A 114 -18.97 -1.72 -6.88
C GLN A 114 -19.48 -1.25 -8.26
N GLU A 115 -20.56 -0.47 -8.29
CA GLU A 115 -21.15 0.06 -9.53
C GLU A 115 -20.46 1.35 -10.00
N ARG A 116 -19.92 2.11 -9.05
CA ARG A 116 -19.37 3.45 -9.30
C ARG A 116 -17.86 3.49 -9.48
N THR A 117 -17.15 2.41 -9.16
CA THR A 117 -15.69 2.37 -9.15
C THR A 117 -15.14 1.06 -9.70
N CYS A 118 -13.87 1.08 -10.08
CA CYS A 118 -13.16 -0.14 -10.47
C CYS A 118 -12.52 -0.81 -9.25
N SER A 119 -12.39 -2.13 -9.31
CA SER A 119 -11.63 -2.91 -8.34
C SER A 119 -10.14 -2.92 -8.65
N VAL A 120 -9.29 -2.82 -7.63
CA VAL A 120 -7.82 -2.92 -7.75
C VAL A 120 -7.39 -4.26 -8.36
N TRP A 121 -8.18 -5.32 -8.16
CA TRP A 121 -7.91 -6.64 -8.74
C TRP A 121 -8.00 -6.64 -10.26
N SER A 122 -8.71 -5.66 -10.85
CA SER A 122 -8.69 -5.44 -12.30
C SER A 122 -7.34 -4.91 -12.80
N LEU A 123 -6.53 -4.28 -11.96
CA LEU A 123 -5.15 -3.92 -12.26
C LEU A 123 -4.20 -5.10 -11.97
N LEU A 124 -4.44 -5.80 -10.86
CA LEU A 124 -3.59 -6.88 -10.34
C LEU A 124 -3.96 -8.27 -10.87
N ARG A 125 -4.51 -8.35 -12.09
CA ARG A 125 -5.00 -9.61 -12.66
C ARG A 125 -3.87 -10.63 -12.85
N PRO A 126 -4.14 -11.94 -12.68
CA PRO A 126 -3.18 -13.00 -12.98
C PRO A 126 -2.65 -13.01 -14.42
N ALA A 127 -3.39 -12.45 -15.37
CA ALA A 127 -2.93 -12.28 -16.75
C ALA A 127 -1.73 -11.32 -16.88
N ASN A 128 -1.52 -10.43 -15.91
CA ASN A 128 -0.39 -9.52 -15.91
C ASN A 128 0.89 -10.24 -15.47
N ARG A 129 1.64 -10.76 -16.46
CA ARG A 129 2.88 -11.51 -16.25
C ARG A 129 3.95 -10.71 -15.49
N THR A 130 3.93 -9.38 -15.51
CA THR A 130 4.90 -8.55 -14.78
C THR A 130 4.74 -8.62 -13.27
N LEU A 131 3.59 -9.10 -12.77
CA LEU A 131 3.29 -9.25 -11.35
C LEU A 131 3.48 -10.68 -10.85
N ARG A 132 3.83 -11.60 -11.75
CA ARG A 132 4.06 -13.01 -11.42
C ARG A 132 5.51 -13.25 -11.09
N ASN A 133 5.72 -14.12 -10.12
CA ASN A 133 7.03 -14.63 -9.75
C ASN A 133 7.41 -15.78 -10.69
N MET A 134 8.52 -15.62 -11.41
CA MET A 134 9.02 -16.66 -12.32
C MET A 134 9.62 -17.87 -11.59
N LEU A 135 9.97 -17.71 -10.31
CA LEU A 135 10.52 -18.78 -9.47
C LEU A 135 9.44 -19.63 -8.80
N TYR A 136 8.15 -19.27 -8.98
CA TYR A 136 7.05 -19.97 -8.35
C TYR A 136 7.02 -21.46 -8.75
N SER A 137 6.94 -22.34 -7.76
CA SER A 137 6.78 -23.78 -7.94
C SER A 137 5.52 -24.26 -7.23
N SER A 138 4.60 -24.87 -7.98
CA SER A 138 3.35 -25.42 -7.45
C SER A 138 3.52 -26.67 -6.59
N HIS A 139 4.71 -27.25 -6.53
CA HIS A 139 4.99 -28.51 -5.79
C HIS A 139 5.31 -28.29 -4.32
N SER A 140 5.24 -27.05 -3.82
CA SER A 140 5.50 -26.74 -2.42
C SER A 140 4.23 -26.91 -1.57
N GLU A 141 3.78 -28.15 -1.34
CA GLU A 141 2.76 -28.45 -0.31
C GLU A 141 3.31 -28.33 1.13
N ILE A 142 4.42 -27.59 1.30
CA ILE A 142 5.17 -27.52 2.55
C ILE A 142 4.65 -26.34 3.37
N VAL A 143 4.26 -26.60 4.61
CA VAL A 143 3.98 -25.55 5.61
C VAL A 143 5.25 -24.71 5.81
N LEU A 144 5.17 -23.41 5.56
CA LEU A 144 6.35 -22.53 5.72
C LEU A 144 6.58 -22.24 7.20
N HIS A 145 7.83 -22.35 7.63
CA HIS A 145 8.27 -22.07 9.01
C HIS A 145 9.21 -20.87 9.03
N PRO A 146 8.69 -19.63 9.12
CA PRO A 146 9.51 -18.42 9.02
C PRO A 146 10.37 -18.19 10.26
N VAL A 147 11.57 -17.67 10.03
CA VAL A 147 12.44 -17.19 11.09
C VAL A 147 12.05 -15.75 11.45
N CYS A 148 11.57 -15.55 12.68
CA CYS A 148 11.00 -14.27 13.14
C CYS A 148 11.98 -13.42 13.99
N HIS A 149 13.28 -13.66 13.87
CA HIS A 149 14.29 -12.87 14.60
C HIS A 149 14.47 -11.49 13.95
N VAL A 150 14.53 -10.43 14.76
CA VAL A 150 14.72 -9.03 14.27
C VAL A 150 15.91 -8.88 13.33
N ARG A 151 17.02 -9.58 13.60
CA ARG A 151 18.23 -9.59 12.74
C ARG A 151 18.01 -10.12 11.32
N ASN A 152 16.93 -10.86 11.08
CA ASN A 152 16.59 -11.42 9.78
C ASN A 152 15.52 -10.59 9.06
N LEU A 153 14.94 -9.59 9.73
CA LEU A 153 14.01 -8.67 9.09
C LEU A 153 14.81 -7.66 8.27
N MET A 154 14.36 -7.46 7.03
CA MET A 154 14.94 -6.46 6.14
C MET A 154 13.96 -5.31 5.95
N LEU A 155 14.47 -4.08 5.88
CA LEU A 155 13.67 -2.94 5.52
C LEU A 155 13.10 -3.13 4.10
N TRP A 156 11.79 -2.98 3.94
CA TRP A 156 11.15 -3.01 2.64
C TRP A 156 11.38 -1.68 1.90
N THR A 157 12.56 -1.56 1.30
CA THR A 157 13.05 -0.31 0.70
C THR A 157 12.12 0.23 -0.39
N ALA A 158 11.48 -0.64 -1.19
CA ALA A 158 10.57 -0.23 -2.26
C ALA A 158 9.32 0.51 -1.78
N VAL A 159 8.93 0.34 -0.50
CA VAL A 159 7.77 1.02 0.09
C VAL A 159 8.19 2.16 1.01
N TYR A 160 9.22 1.95 1.84
CA TYR A 160 9.58 2.91 2.89
C TYR A 160 10.62 3.95 2.46
N LEU A 161 11.36 3.72 1.38
CA LEU A 161 12.30 4.70 0.85
C LEU A 161 11.70 5.38 -0.39
N PRO A 162 11.91 6.69 -0.56
CA PRO A 162 11.55 7.36 -1.80
C PRO A 162 12.28 6.66 -2.95
N SER A 163 11.54 6.26 -3.98
CA SER A 163 12.16 5.89 -5.24
C SER A 163 12.94 7.12 -5.70
N SER A 164 14.27 7.03 -5.74
CA SER A 164 15.13 8.07 -6.26
C SER A 164 14.81 8.24 -7.75
N SER A 165 13.77 9.02 -8.03
CA SER A 165 13.50 9.50 -9.37
C SER A 165 14.68 10.39 -9.75
N PRO A 166 15.22 10.30 -10.97
CA PRO A 166 16.17 11.31 -11.44
C PRO A 166 15.43 12.64 -11.38
N THR A 167 15.79 13.48 -10.41
CA THR A 167 15.31 14.85 -10.29
C THR A 167 15.50 15.51 -11.66
N THR A 168 14.40 15.97 -12.26
CA THR A 168 14.50 17.06 -13.24
C THR A 168 15.32 18.16 -12.55
N PRO A 169 16.41 18.65 -13.14
CA PRO A 169 17.21 19.69 -12.50
C PRO A 169 16.25 20.82 -12.14
N SER A 170 16.20 21.15 -10.85
CA SER A 170 15.53 22.33 -10.35
C SER A 170 16.10 23.50 -11.14
N ASP A 171 15.26 24.15 -11.94
CA ASP A 171 15.64 25.36 -12.64
C ASP A 171 15.74 26.48 -11.59
N GLU A 172 16.84 26.48 -10.84
CA GLU A 172 17.22 27.51 -9.86
C GLU A 172 17.78 28.76 -10.57
N SER A 173 17.30 29.04 -11.78
CA SER A 173 17.67 30.23 -12.56
C SER A 173 16.45 30.94 -13.14
N CYS A 174 15.33 31.00 -12.41
CA CYS A 174 14.32 32.03 -12.67
C CYS A 174 14.67 33.28 -11.87
N ALA A 175 15.42 34.20 -12.52
CA ALA A 175 15.55 35.56 -12.03
C ALA A 175 14.15 36.18 -11.84
N PRO A 176 13.90 36.91 -10.74
CA PRO A 176 12.60 37.53 -10.52
C PRO A 176 12.31 38.54 -11.62
N TYR A 177 11.17 38.37 -12.31
CA TYR A 177 10.66 39.33 -13.29
C TYR A 177 10.45 40.70 -12.60
N PRO A 178 10.91 41.82 -13.19
CA PRO A 178 10.62 43.13 -12.63
C PRO A 178 9.13 43.44 -12.74
N VAL A 179 8.54 43.84 -11.62
CA VAL A 179 7.15 44.33 -11.56
C VAL A 179 7.10 45.72 -12.21
N PRO A 180 6.27 45.98 -13.25
CA PRO A 180 6.13 47.31 -13.82
C PRO A 180 5.20 48.14 -12.94
N GLY A 181 5.74 49.16 -12.27
CA GLY A 181 4.95 50.22 -11.64
C GLY A 181 5.20 50.38 -10.15
N GLY A 182 6.21 51.16 -9.81
CA GLY A 182 6.47 51.63 -8.45
C GLY A 182 7.45 52.80 -8.49
N ASN A 183 6.95 54.01 -8.72
CA ASN A 183 7.70 55.23 -8.48
C ASN A 183 7.71 55.46 -6.95
N PRO A 184 8.88 55.56 -6.30
CA PRO A 184 9.26 56.85 -5.73
C PRO A 184 10.79 57.04 -5.56
N GLU A 185 11.40 57.90 -6.36
CA GLU A 185 12.58 58.66 -5.87
C GLU A 185 12.08 59.90 -5.13
N ASP A 186 11.75 59.72 -3.86
CA ASP A 186 12.04 60.73 -2.84
C ASP A 186 13.51 60.57 -2.46
N ALA A 187 14.32 61.52 -2.91
CA ALA A 187 15.71 61.65 -2.49
C ALA A 187 15.81 62.00 -0.98
N PRO A 188 16.94 61.70 -0.35
CA PRO A 188 17.59 62.75 0.41
C PRO A 188 19.08 62.92 0.08
N LEU A 189 19.48 64.19 0.04
CA LEU A 189 20.83 64.73 -0.15
C LEU A 189 21.72 64.58 1.10
N GLY A 190 23.03 64.43 0.87
CA GLY A 190 24.12 64.75 1.80
C GLY A 190 24.94 63.52 2.22
N ARG A 191 26.28 63.50 2.15
CA ARG A 191 27.30 64.54 2.02
C ARG A 191 28.56 63.91 1.42
#